data_AF-A0A2R5E7L5-F1
#
_entry.id   AF-A0A2R5E7L5-F1
#
_cell.length_a   1.000
_cell.length_b   1.000
_cell.length_c   1.000
_cell.angle_alpha   90.00
_cell.angle_beta   90.00
_cell.angle_gamma   90.00
#
_symmetry.space_group_name_H-M   'P 1'
#
loop_
_entity.id
_entity.type
_entity.pdbx_description
1 polymer ?
#
loop_
_entity_poly.entity_id
_entity_poly.type
_entity_poly.pdbx_seq_one_letter_code
_entity_poly.pdbx_strand_id
1 'polypeptide(L)'
;MLALSGGVRAGERNEALPEHLCLAEEKVLFACQEGKRRISVCGSPDLSRQAGYVQFRYGLPGSEEMIAWPEASFPRRHVIKGNVLMAGRMGVYFRFRMEDTSFVVYHVRDVQAGLVISSGGLPVSKRRCDRVSTVAWSDVPVPVGDGIAVSGVPARKVP
;
A
#
# COMPACT_ATOMS: atom_id res chain seq x y z
N MET A 1 42.39 41.40 21.76
CA MET A 1 41.03 41.13 22.25
C MET A 1 40.43 40.00 21.43
N LEU A 2 39.59 39.20 22.08
CA LEU A 2 39.10 37.88 21.71
C LEU A 2 38.46 37.72 20.32
N ALA A 3 38.55 36.49 19.82
CA ALA A 3 37.81 35.91 18.69
C ALA A 3 36.28 35.92 18.90
N LEU A 4 35.50 35.65 17.83
CA LEU A 4 34.63 34.47 17.75
C LEU A 4 33.98 34.29 16.37
N SER A 5 34.20 33.10 15.85
CA SER A 5 33.56 32.45 14.71
C SER A 5 32.06 32.25 14.94
N GLY A 6 31.23 32.49 13.93
CA GLY A 6 29.80 32.17 13.94
C GLY A 6 29.46 31.19 12.83
N GLY A 7 29.74 29.90 13.05
CA GLY A 7 29.33 28.81 12.16
C GLY A 7 27.81 28.63 12.17
N VAL A 8 27.21 28.58 10.97
CA VAL A 8 25.82 28.19 10.78
C VAL A 8 25.71 26.69 11.06
N ARG A 9 25.04 26.33 12.15
CA ARG A 9 24.73 24.94 12.48
C ARG A 9 23.72 24.41 11.47
N ALA A 10 24.12 23.40 10.70
CA ALA A 10 23.22 22.51 10.00
C ALA A 10 22.30 21.87 11.04
N GLY A 11 21.01 22.19 10.99
CA GLY A 11 19.99 21.45 11.70
C GLY A 11 19.77 20.13 10.98
N GLU A 12 20.46 19.07 11.41
CA GLU A 12 20.04 17.70 11.15
C GLU A 12 18.69 17.47 11.85
N ARG A 13 17.59 17.79 11.16
CA ARG A 13 16.31 17.20 11.54
C ARG A 13 16.42 15.72 11.19
N ASN A 14 16.31 14.90 12.21
CA ASN A 14 16.00 13.48 12.09
C ASN A 14 14.60 13.38 11.43
N GLU A 15 14.53 13.60 10.11
CA GLU A 15 13.29 13.55 9.34
C GLU A 15 12.85 12.09 9.26
N ALA A 16 11.88 11.73 10.10
CA ALA A 16 11.27 10.42 10.07
C ALA A 16 10.76 10.15 8.64
N LEU A 17 11.18 9.01 8.06
CA LEU A 17 10.74 8.62 6.73
C LEU A 17 9.19 8.61 6.66
N PRO A 18 8.58 9.18 5.60
CA PRO A 18 7.13 9.21 5.42
C PRO A 18 6.46 7.87 5.69
N GLU A 19 5.29 7.88 6.33
CA GLU A 19 4.55 6.66 6.66
C GLU A 19 3.85 6.02 5.45
N HIS A 20 3.73 6.76 4.35
CA HIS A 20 3.10 6.33 3.10
C HIS A 20 3.78 6.97 1.89
N LEU A 21 3.39 6.51 0.71
CA LEU A 21 3.91 6.99 -0.58
C LEU A 21 2.90 7.85 -1.36
N CYS A 22 1.74 8.14 -0.77
CA CYS A 22 0.75 9.02 -1.40
C CYS A 22 1.28 10.45 -1.54
N LEU A 23 0.92 11.11 -2.64
CA LEU A 23 1.17 12.52 -2.90
C LEU A 23 0.43 13.40 -1.87
N ALA A 24 0.83 14.67 -1.75
CA ALA A 24 0.32 15.57 -0.73
C ALA A 24 -1.21 15.78 -0.81
N GLU A 25 -1.78 15.75 -2.01
CA GLU A 25 -3.19 15.96 -2.28
C GLU A 25 -3.98 14.64 -2.32
N GLU A 26 -3.30 13.50 -2.31
CA GLU A 26 -3.94 12.19 -2.33
C GLU A 26 -4.47 11.80 -0.93
N LYS A 27 -5.63 11.14 -0.93
CA LYS A 27 -6.17 10.46 0.25
C LYS A 27 -5.38 9.17 0.49
N VAL A 28 -4.90 8.97 1.71
CA VAL A 28 -4.27 7.71 2.13
C VAL A 28 -5.35 6.69 2.47
N LEU A 29 -5.60 5.74 1.57
CA LEU A 29 -6.61 4.69 1.75
C LEU A 29 -6.05 3.48 2.51
N PHE A 30 -4.76 3.21 2.32
CA PHE A 30 -4.02 2.19 3.05
C PHE A 30 -2.57 2.60 3.18
N ALA A 31 -1.96 2.31 4.33
CA ALA A 31 -0.53 2.43 4.49
C ALA A 31 0.00 1.36 5.47
N CYS A 32 1.07 0.71 5.06
CA CYS A 32 1.84 -0.17 5.94
C CYS A 32 3.34 -0.13 5.62
N GLN A 33 4.13 -0.56 6.59
CA GLN A 33 5.58 -0.70 6.52
C GLN A 33 5.98 -2.16 6.27
N GLU A 34 6.89 -2.39 5.33
CA GLU A 34 7.63 -3.65 5.14
C GLU A 34 9.13 -3.32 5.19
N GLY A 35 9.77 -3.58 6.32
CA GLY A 35 11.13 -3.11 6.61
C GLY A 35 11.25 -1.58 6.43
N LYS A 36 12.06 -1.16 5.48
CA LYS A 36 12.21 0.26 5.10
C LYS A 36 11.22 0.72 4.01
N ARG A 37 10.59 -0.23 3.32
CA ARG A 37 9.64 0.04 2.25
C ARG A 37 8.26 0.36 2.81
N ARG A 38 7.43 0.97 1.98
CA ARG A 38 6.03 1.28 2.23
C ARG A 38 5.17 0.60 1.19
N ILE A 39 4.02 0.09 1.61
CA ILE A 39 2.93 -0.37 0.76
C ILE A 39 1.81 0.64 0.99
N SER A 40 1.41 1.35 -0.06
CA SER A 40 0.37 2.38 0.03
C SER A 40 -0.70 2.19 -1.03
N VAL A 41 -1.94 2.47 -0.65
CA VAL A 41 -3.05 2.66 -1.59
C VAL A 41 -3.53 4.09 -1.43
N CYS A 42 -3.52 4.82 -2.53
CA CYS A 42 -3.75 6.25 -2.58
C CYS A 42 -4.96 6.54 -3.46
N GLY A 43 -5.78 7.52 -3.08
CA GLY A 43 -6.94 7.95 -3.84
C GLY A 43 -6.82 9.42 -4.22
N SER A 44 -7.28 9.80 -5.39
CA SER A 44 -7.31 11.22 -5.76
C SER A 44 -8.26 12.02 -4.84
N PRO A 45 -8.08 13.35 -4.71
CA PRO A 45 -8.95 14.19 -3.89
C PRO A 45 -10.43 14.10 -4.29
N ASP A 46 -10.71 13.99 -5.59
CA ASP A 46 -12.04 13.89 -6.20
C ASP A 46 -12.60 12.45 -6.26
N LEU A 47 -11.91 11.47 -5.65
CA LEU A 47 -12.29 10.05 -5.66
C LEU A 47 -13.76 9.87 -5.26
N SER A 48 -14.59 9.56 -6.25
CA SER A 48 -16.02 9.30 -6.16
C SER A 48 -16.38 8.06 -7.00
N ARG A 49 -17.66 7.73 -7.18
CA ARG A 49 -18.07 6.65 -8.10
C ARG A 49 -17.81 6.99 -9.57
N GLN A 50 -17.70 8.28 -9.92
CA GLN A 50 -17.70 8.77 -11.30
C GLN A 50 -16.39 9.43 -11.72
N ALA A 51 -15.60 9.96 -10.78
CA ALA A 51 -14.40 10.75 -11.04
C ALA A 51 -13.28 10.42 -10.05
N GLY A 52 -12.03 10.54 -10.49
CA GLY A 52 -10.82 10.27 -9.70
C GLY A 52 -10.18 8.90 -9.96
N TYR A 53 -9.11 8.59 -9.23
CA TYR A 53 -8.35 7.33 -9.36
C TYR A 53 -8.05 6.69 -8.00
N VAL A 54 -7.66 5.41 -8.04
CA VAL A 54 -7.01 4.71 -6.93
C VAL A 54 -5.70 4.14 -7.46
N GLN A 55 -4.59 4.39 -6.77
CA GLN A 55 -3.27 3.95 -7.18
C GLN A 55 -2.60 3.17 -6.06
N PHE A 56 -1.93 2.08 -6.45
CA PHE A 56 -1.04 1.35 -5.57
C PHE A 56 0.38 1.90 -5.70
N ARG A 57 1.07 2.10 -4.58
CA ARG A 57 2.47 2.52 -4.53
C ARG A 57 3.28 1.60 -3.63
N TYR A 58 4.49 1.24 -4.06
CA TYR A 58 5.42 0.43 -3.27
C TYR A 58 6.87 0.83 -3.51
N GLY A 59 7.64 1.01 -2.43
CA GLY A 59 9.04 1.44 -2.54
C GLY A 59 9.59 2.05 -1.25
N LEU A 60 10.81 2.56 -1.33
CA LEU A 60 11.40 3.37 -0.26
C LEU A 60 10.90 4.81 -0.38
N PRO A 61 10.50 5.47 0.71
CA PRO A 61 10.13 6.88 0.67
C PRO A 61 11.27 7.75 0.13
N GLY A 62 10.96 8.61 -0.84
CA GLY A 62 11.92 9.55 -1.42
C GLY A 62 12.97 8.94 -2.35
N SER A 63 12.84 7.68 -2.78
CA SER A 63 13.75 7.06 -3.75
C SER A 63 13.11 6.85 -5.12
N GLU A 64 13.96 6.67 -6.14
CA GLU A 64 13.56 6.27 -7.49
C GLU A 64 13.05 4.82 -7.56
N GLU A 65 13.16 4.03 -6.48
CA GLU A 65 12.61 2.66 -6.43
C GLU A 65 11.08 2.63 -6.26
N MET A 66 10.43 3.78 -6.15
CA MET A 66 8.98 3.85 -5.99
C MET A 66 8.27 3.36 -7.25
N ILE A 67 7.57 2.25 -7.11
CA ILE A 67 6.65 1.74 -8.11
C ILE A 67 5.29 2.39 -7.84
N ALA A 68 4.73 3.09 -8.83
CA ALA A 68 3.37 3.61 -8.81
C ALA A 68 2.55 2.95 -9.91
N TRP A 69 1.43 2.31 -9.55
CA TRP A 69 0.76 1.40 -10.46
C TRP A 69 -0.75 1.24 -10.22
N PRO A 70 -1.55 1.11 -11.29
CA PRO A 70 -1.19 1.48 -12.66
C PRO A 70 -1.02 3.00 -12.75
N GLU A 71 -0.66 3.52 -13.92
CA GLU A 71 -0.69 4.98 -14.13
C GLU A 71 -2.07 5.54 -13.77
N ALA A 72 -2.08 6.71 -13.12
CA ALA A 72 -3.32 7.34 -12.63
C ALA A 72 -4.31 7.68 -13.76
N SER A 73 -3.82 7.77 -15.00
CA SER A 73 -4.60 7.97 -16.24
C SER A 73 -5.43 6.75 -16.66
N PHE A 74 -5.19 5.58 -16.07
CA PHE A 74 -5.82 4.33 -16.48
C PHE A 74 -7.31 4.29 -16.05
N PRO A 75 -8.25 3.87 -16.92
CA PRO A 75 -9.65 3.71 -16.54
C PRO A 75 -9.78 2.80 -15.31
N ARG A 76 -10.68 3.15 -14.37
CA ARG A 76 -10.91 2.49 -13.06
C ARG A 76 -11.17 0.98 -13.07
N ARG A 77 -11.24 0.35 -14.25
CA ARG A 77 -11.47 -1.09 -14.43
C ARG A 77 -10.27 -1.95 -14.00
N HIS A 78 -9.13 -1.34 -13.70
CA HIS A 78 -7.92 -2.03 -13.26
C HIS A 78 -7.92 -2.40 -11.77
N VAL A 79 -8.78 -1.79 -10.96
CA VAL A 79 -8.85 -2.02 -9.51
C VAL A 79 -10.19 -2.60 -9.11
N ILE A 80 -10.16 -3.62 -8.26
CA ILE A 80 -11.36 -4.17 -7.61
C ILE A 80 -11.13 -4.27 -6.10
N LYS A 81 -12.21 -4.21 -5.34
CA LYS A 81 -12.25 -4.50 -3.90
C LYS A 81 -12.99 -5.80 -3.66
N GLY A 82 -12.50 -6.64 -2.77
CA GLY A 82 -13.19 -7.88 -2.39
C GLY A 82 -12.83 -8.33 -0.99
N ASN A 83 -13.41 -9.46 -0.57
CA ASN A 83 -13.13 -10.06 0.72
C ASN A 83 -11.98 -11.07 0.61
N VAL A 84 -11.14 -11.13 1.64
CA VAL A 84 -10.12 -12.16 1.80
C VAL A 84 -10.40 -12.99 3.05
N LEU A 85 -10.27 -14.31 2.95
CA LEU A 85 -10.29 -15.20 4.11
C LEU A 85 -8.86 -15.65 4.45
N MET A 86 -8.42 -15.43 5.69
CA MET A 86 -7.11 -15.86 6.17
C MET A 86 -7.21 -16.31 7.63
N ALA A 87 -6.73 -17.53 7.92
CA ALA A 87 -6.76 -18.10 9.27
C ALA A 87 -8.15 -18.02 9.93
N GLY A 88 -9.22 -18.28 9.17
CA GLY A 88 -10.61 -18.21 9.66
C GLY A 88 -11.15 -16.80 9.90
N ARG A 89 -10.38 -15.74 9.59
CA ARG A 89 -10.81 -14.35 9.74
C ARG A 89 -11.00 -13.71 8.37
N MET A 90 -12.09 -12.96 8.23
CA MET A 90 -12.37 -12.18 7.04
C MET A 90 -11.68 -10.83 7.10
N GLY A 91 -11.08 -10.42 6.00
CA GLY A 91 -10.58 -9.09 5.75
C GLY A 91 -10.97 -8.63 4.35
N VAL A 92 -10.29 -7.60 3.88
CA VAL A 92 -10.55 -7.02 2.57
C VAL A 92 -9.24 -6.97 1.77
N TYR A 93 -9.37 -6.95 0.45
CA TYR A 93 -8.26 -6.73 -0.45
C TYR A 93 -8.62 -5.72 -1.53
N PHE A 94 -7.60 -5.03 -2.02
CA PHE A 94 -7.61 -4.38 -3.33
C PHE A 94 -6.75 -5.19 -4.29
N ARG A 95 -7.27 -5.49 -5.48
CA ARG A 95 -6.49 -6.12 -6.55
C ARG A 95 -6.38 -5.14 -7.70
N PHE A 96 -5.16 -4.77 -7.99
CA PHE A 96 -4.78 -3.98 -9.15
C PHE A 96 -4.30 -4.96 -10.24
N ARG A 97 -4.80 -4.86 -11.47
CA ARG A 97 -4.40 -5.68 -12.63
C ARG A 97 -3.98 -4.84 -13.84
N MET A 98 -2.91 -5.27 -14.52
CA MET A 98 -2.41 -4.79 -15.80
C MET A 98 -1.82 -6.00 -16.48
N GLU A 99 -2.25 -6.25 -17.71
CA GLU A 99 -1.78 -7.39 -18.49
C GLU A 99 -1.88 -8.70 -17.69
N ASP A 100 -0.75 -9.39 -17.50
CA ASP A 100 -0.64 -10.69 -16.82
C ASP A 100 -0.36 -10.57 -15.32
N THR A 101 -0.10 -9.36 -14.82
CA THR A 101 0.41 -9.10 -13.48
C THR A 101 -0.68 -8.50 -12.59
N SER A 102 -0.75 -8.96 -11.35
CA SER A 102 -1.66 -8.42 -10.34
C SER A 102 -0.99 -8.16 -9.01
N PHE A 103 -1.33 -7.02 -8.41
CA PHE A 103 -0.91 -6.61 -7.08
C PHE A 103 -2.11 -6.67 -6.15
N VAL A 104 -2.06 -7.55 -5.15
CA VAL A 104 -3.12 -7.73 -4.17
C VAL A 104 -2.65 -7.15 -2.83
N VAL A 105 -3.16 -5.99 -2.49
CA VAL A 105 -2.96 -5.38 -1.16
C VAL A 105 -4.08 -5.82 -0.26
N TYR A 106 -3.77 -6.42 0.89
CA TYR A 106 -4.78 -6.97 1.79
C TYR A 106 -4.53 -6.60 3.25
N HIS A 107 -5.60 -6.66 4.03
CA HIS A 107 -5.58 -6.45 5.47
C HIS A 107 -6.70 -7.28 6.10
N VAL A 108 -6.28 -8.13 7.03
CA VAL A 108 -7.12 -8.95 7.88
C VAL A 108 -6.80 -8.52 9.31
N ARG A 109 -7.75 -7.86 9.96
CA ARG A 109 -7.58 -7.27 11.29
C ARG A 109 -7.09 -8.34 12.28
N ASP A 110 -6.07 -8.00 13.05
CA ASP A 110 -5.41 -8.85 14.04
C ASP A 110 -4.72 -10.11 13.50
N VAL A 111 -4.65 -10.27 12.17
CA VAL A 111 -4.02 -11.44 11.53
C VAL A 111 -2.81 -11.01 10.72
N GLN A 112 -3.04 -10.31 9.62
CA GLN A 112 -1.96 -9.93 8.70
C GLN A 112 -2.44 -8.86 7.71
N ALA A 113 -1.51 -8.01 7.30
CA ALA A 113 -1.62 -7.17 6.12
C ALA A 113 -0.40 -7.38 5.24
N GLY A 114 -0.51 -7.06 3.95
CA GLY A 114 0.60 -7.22 3.04
C GLY A 114 0.26 -6.99 1.58
N LEU A 115 1.21 -7.39 0.74
CA LEU A 115 1.15 -7.37 -0.71
C LEU A 115 1.44 -8.77 -1.24
N VAL A 116 0.61 -9.23 -2.17
CA VAL A 116 0.92 -10.39 -3.02
C VAL A 116 1.07 -9.89 -4.45
N ILE A 117 2.17 -10.27 -5.09
CA ILE A 117 2.42 -10.02 -6.51
C ILE A 117 2.23 -11.35 -7.21
N SER A 118 1.39 -11.37 -8.24
CA SER A 118 1.17 -12.54 -9.08
C SER A 118 1.41 -12.20 -10.54
N SER A 119 2.01 -13.12 -11.29
CA SER A 119 2.10 -13.08 -12.76
C SER A 119 1.52 -14.39 -13.30
N GLY A 120 0.75 -14.30 -14.39
CA GLY A 120 0.03 -15.46 -14.94
C GLY A 120 -0.96 -16.10 -13.95
N GLY A 121 -1.43 -15.34 -12.96
CA GLY A 121 -2.30 -15.83 -11.89
C GLY A 121 -1.59 -16.56 -10.73
N LEU A 122 -0.28 -16.78 -10.81
CA LEU A 122 0.50 -17.46 -9.77
C LEU A 122 1.22 -16.47 -8.86
N PRO A 123 1.19 -16.63 -7.52
CA PRO A 123 1.95 -15.77 -6.62
C PRO A 123 3.46 -15.91 -6.85
N VAL A 124 4.12 -14.82 -7.26
CA VAL A 124 5.57 -14.74 -7.45
C VAL A 124 6.27 -14.03 -6.29
N SER A 125 5.53 -13.23 -5.51
CA SER A 125 6.06 -12.59 -4.30
C SER A 125 4.98 -12.37 -3.24
N LYS A 126 5.36 -12.52 -1.97
CA LYS A 126 4.50 -12.20 -0.82
C LYS A 126 5.30 -11.34 0.15
N ARG A 127 4.76 -10.17 0.47
CA ARG A 127 5.36 -9.18 1.36
C ARG A 127 4.41 -8.98 2.53
N ARG A 128 4.94 -9.12 3.74
CA ARG A 128 4.17 -8.96 4.97
C ARG A 128 4.45 -7.57 5.53
N CYS A 129 3.40 -6.88 5.98
CA CYS A 129 3.55 -5.66 6.74
C CYS A 129 4.06 -5.96 8.15
N ASP A 130 5.04 -5.20 8.61
CA ASP A 130 5.49 -5.16 10.01
C ASP A 130 4.53 -4.31 10.86
N ARG A 131 4.04 -3.19 10.28
CA ARG A 131 3.15 -2.23 10.95
C ARG A 131 2.17 -1.65 9.94
N VAL A 132 0.90 -1.56 10.31
CA VAL A 132 -0.15 -0.88 9.54
C VAL A 132 -0.40 0.48 10.19
N SER A 133 -0.31 1.56 9.41
CA SER A 133 -0.54 2.93 9.90
C SER A 133 -1.90 3.49 9.46
N THR A 134 -2.48 3.00 8.36
CA THR A 134 -3.78 3.51 7.87
C THR A 134 -4.60 2.42 7.20
N VAL A 135 -5.91 2.41 7.50
CA VAL A 135 -6.92 1.56 6.84
C VAL A 135 -8.22 2.36 6.70
N ALA A 136 -8.50 2.86 5.50
CA ALA A 136 -9.70 3.65 5.18
C ALA A 136 -10.44 3.06 3.96
N TRP A 137 -11.01 1.86 4.15
CA TRP A 137 -11.49 1.01 3.04
C TRP A 137 -13.00 0.97 2.84
N SER A 138 -13.78 1.36 3.85
CA SER A 138 -15.24 1.29 3.86
C SER A 138 -15.84 1.94 2.63
N ASP A 139 -15.42 3.16 2.35
CA ASP A 139 -16.10 4.06 1.40
C ASP A 139 -15.39 4.17 0.05
N VAL A 140 -14.38 3.34 -0.20
CA VAL A 140 -13.64 3.37 -1.46
C VAL A 140 -14.53 2.87 -2.61
N PRO A 141 -14.88 3.73 -3.59
CA PRO A 141 -15.90 3.47 -4.61
C PRO A 141 -15.31 2.78 -5.85
N VAL A 142 -14.75 1.59 -5.67
CA VAL A 142 -14.23 0.74 -6.77
C VAL A 142 -15.16 -0.44 -7.04
N PRO A 143 -15.13 -1.05 -8.25
CA PRO A 143 -15.88 -2.26 -8.53
C PRO A 143 -15.61 -3.37 -7.51
N VAL A 144 -16.66 -4.14 -7.20
CA VAL A 144 -16.56 -5.28 -6.30
C VAL A 144 -16.14 -6.52 -7.08
N GLY A 145 -15.12 -7.21 -6.59
CA GLY A 145 -14.65 -8.49 -7.11
C GLY A 145 -15.08 -9.68 -6.25
N ASP A 146 -14.79 -10.88 -6.74
CA ASP A 146 -15.02 -12.11 -6.00
C ASP A 146 -14.18 -12.18 -4.72
N GLY A 147 -14.65 -12.99 -3.75
CA GLY A 147 -13.85 -13.34 -2.59
C GLY A 147 -12.63 -14.19 -2.98
N ILE A 148 -11.47 -13.93 -2.37
CA ILE A 148 -10.26 -14.76 -2.58
C ILE A 148 -9.81 -15.40 -1.27
N ALA A 149 -9.31 -16.62 -1.37
CA ALA A 149 -8.44 -17.16 -0.34
C ALA A 149 -7.01 -16.75 -0.70
N VAL A 150 -6.30 -16.06 0.20
CA VAL A 150 -4.85 -15.86 0.02
C VAL A 150 -4.18 -17.15 0.49
N SER A 151 -4.12 -18.14 -0.40
CA SER A 151 -3.48 -19.43 -0.16
C SER A 151 -1.95 -19.28 -0.10
N GLY A 152 -1.34 -19.89 0.92
CA GLY A 152 0.11 -19.99 1.09
C GLY A 152 0.78 -18.90 1.93
N VAL A 153 0.07 -18.30 2.89
CA VAL A 153 0.71 -17.73 4.08
C VAL A 153 0.69 -18.84 5.15
N PRO A 154 1.83 -19.39 5.58
CA PRO A 154 1.82 -20.39 6.64
C PRO A 154 1.23 -19.77 7.90
N ALA A 155 0.23 -20.44 8.49
CA ALA A 155 -0.23 -20.14 9.83
C ALA A 155 0.99 -20.20 10.76
N ARG A 156 1.24 -19.14 11.52
CA ARG A 156 2.30 -19.13 12.54
C ARG A 156 2.05 -20.35 13.44
N LYS A 157 2.97 -21.32 13.46
CA LYS A 157 3.03 -22.29 14.57
C LYS A 157 3.33 -21.46 15.82
N VAL A 158 2.33 -21.33 16.69
CA VAL A 158 2.55 -20.87 18.06
C VAL A 158 3.21 -22.04 18.79
N PRO A 159 4.31 -21.82 19.54
CA PRO A 159 4.95 -22.87 20.33
C PRO A 159 3.99 -23.46 21.39
#